data_AF-A0A1D8T4W8-F1
#
_entry.id   AF-A0A1D8T4W8-F1
#
_cell.length_a   1.000
_cell.length_b   1.000
_cell.length_c   1.000
_cell.angle_alpha   90.00
_cell.angle_beta   90.00
_cell.angle_gamma   90.00
#
_symmetry.space_group_name_H-M   'P 1'
#
loop_
_entity.id
_entity.type
_entity.pdbx_description
1 polymer ?
#
loop_
_entity_poly.entity_id
_entity_poly.type
_entity_poly.pdbx_seq_one_letter_code
_entity_poly.pdbx_strand_id
1 'polypeptide(L)'
;MRAFTERAAASIIFAGTLAVAMASSGMAEPGDVTVASTADGSTVTTTITNGTGEDIVCGVVGMDAADDVTNPESVAVFREPNVTVNPGSRELTFSDVPDGDYLVHWICRDPDGPEGGVWGSSPLPETAYAMPGTAQPIPLSVNAA
;
A
#
# COMPACT_ATOMS: atom_id res chain seq x y z
N MET A 1 39.10 -21.37 64.35
CA MET A 1 38.54 -22.40 63.44
C MET A 1 37.11 -21.99 63.12
N ARG A 2 36.57 -22.04 61.91
CA ARG A 2 36.99 -22.27 60.53
C ARG A 2 35.78 -21.75 59.72
N ALA A 3 36.02 -21.02 58.65
CA ALA A 3 34.98 -20.51 57.75
C ALA A 3 34.22 -21.66 57.08
N PHE A 4 32.94 -21.43 56.76
CA PHE A 4 32.30 -22.03 55.60
C PHE A 4 31.48 -20.95 54.87
N THR A 5 31.92 -20.70 53.65
CA THR A 5 31.29 -19.92 52.59
C THR A 5 30.12 -20.70 52.01
N GLU A 6 28.97 -20.07 51.81
CA GLU A 6 27.96 -20.55 50.88
C GLU A 6 27.60 -19.45 49.88
N ARG A 7 27.86 -19.77 48.61
CA ARG A 7 27.57 -18.93 47.43
C ARG A 7 26.13 -19.22 47.03
N ALA A 8 25.24 -18.22 47.11
CA ALA A 8 23.92 -18.31 46.50
C ALA A 8 23.99 -17.67 45.11
N ALA A 9 23.88 -18.51 44.08
CA ALA A 9 23.83 -18.11 42.68
C ALA A 9 22.47 -17.46 42.37
N ALA A 10 22.49 -16.24 41.83
CA ALA A 10 21.30 -15.58 41.30
C ALA A 10 20.89 -16.27 39.98
N SER A 11 19.78 -17.00 40.01
CA SER A 11 19.14 -17.51 38.79
C SER A 11 18.16 -16.45 38.29
N ILE A 12 18.53 -15.76 37.21
CA ILE A 12 17.63 -14.87 36.47
C ILE A 12 16.84 -15.76 35.51
N ILE A 13 15.56 -15.99 35.82
CA ILE A 13 14.63 -16.65 34.92
C ILE A 13 14.19 -15.61 33.89
N PHE A 14 14.67 -15.76 32.65
CA PHE A 14 14.20 -15.00 31.50
C PHE A 14 12.81 -15.54 31.12
N ALA A 15 11.76 -14.95 31.69
CA ALA A 15 10.39 -15.21 31.25
C ALA A 15 10.13 -14.38 29.98
N GLY A 16 10.63 -14.86 28.84
CA GLY A 16 10.18 -14.39 27.53
C GLY A 16 8.76 -14.88 27.31
N THR A 17 7.77 -14.01 27.51
CA THR A 17 6.40 -14.28 27.06
C THR A 17 6.41 -14.29 25.53
N LEU A 18 6.36 -15.49 24.97
CA LEU A 18 6.11 -15.73 23.56
C LEU A 18 4.69 -15.26 23.24
N ALA A 19 4.55 -14.08 22.64
CA ALA A 19 3.26 -13.60 22.15
C ALA A 19 2.86 -14.45 20.94
N VAL A 20 1.90 -15.35 21.13
CA VAL A 20 1.26 -16.06 20.02
C VAL A 20 0.33 -15.06 19.34
N ALA A 21 0.78 -14.52 18.20
CA ALA A 21 -0.11 -13.75 17.32
C ALA A 21 -1.16 -14.71 16.77
N MET A 22 -2.41 -14.53 17.21
CA MET A 22 -3.54 -15.20 16.59
C MET A 22 -3.78 -14.52 15.25
N ALA A 23 -3.38 -15.15 14.15
CA ALA A 23 -3.81 -14.73 12.82
C ALA A 23 -5.31 -15.03 12.72
N SER A 24 -6.15 -14.04 13.01
CA SER A 24 -7.53 -14.09 12.57
C SER A 24 -7.51 -13.95 11.06
N SER A 25 -7.99 -14.95 10.34
CA SER A 25 -8.41 -14.81 8.94
C SER A 25 -9.63 -13.88 8.91
N GLY A 26 -9.39 -12.58 9.12
CA GLY A 26 -10.36 -11.53 8.84
C GLY A 26 -10.24 -11.21 7.36
N MET A 27 -11.36 -11.16 6.66
CA MET A 27 -11.39 -10.48 5.36
C MET A 27 -10.83 -9.08 5.58
N ALA A 28 -9.91 -8.65 4.72
CA ALA A 28 -9.26 -7.36 4.86
C ALA A 28 -10.29 -6.22 4.84
N GLU A 29 -10.12 -5.27 5.75
CA GLU A 29 -11.02 -4.14 5.95
C GLU A 29 -10.76 -3.03 4.91
N PRO A 30 -11.70 -2.11 4.67
CA PRO A 30 -11.53 -1.02 3.70
C PRO A 30 -10.30 -0.12 3.96
N GLY A 31 -9.78 -0.10 5.20
CA GLY A 31 -8.61 0.69 5.60
C GLY A 31 -7.26 -0.04 5.47
N ASP A 32 -7.25 -1.30 5.03
CA ASP A 32 -6.03 -2.10 5.03
C ASP A 32 -5.07 -1.73 3.89
N VAL A 33 -5.56 -1.02 2.87
CA VAL A 33 -4.71 -0.49 1.79
C VAL A 33 -4.69 1.03 1.84
N THR A 34 -3.49 1.58 1.94
CA THR A 34 -3.27 3.04 1.84
C THR A 34 -2.29 3.36 0.73
N VAL A 35 -2.56 4.43 -0.01
CA VAL A 35 -1.71 4.90 -1.11
C VAL A 35 -1.40 6.37 -0.92
N ALA A 36 -0.14 6.73 -1.11
CA ALA A 36 0.34 8.12 -1.13
C ALA A 36 1.17 8.34 -2.39
N SER A 37 1.14 9.54 -2.95
CA SER A 37 1.99 9.91 -4.09
C SER A 37 2.62 11.28 -3.85
N THR A 38 3.88 11.43 -4.23
CA THR A 38 4.66 12.66 -4.12
C THR A 38 5.48 12.88 -5.38
N ALA A 39 5.68 14.12 -5.77
CA ALA A 39 6.55 14.50 -6.88
C ALA A 39 7.79 15.25 -6.35
N ASP A 40 8.95 14.94 -6.91
CA ASP A 40 10.20 15.67 -6.75
C ASP A 40 10.80 15.90 -8.15
N GLY A 41 10.76 17.15 -8.63
CA GLY A 41 11.03 17.47 -10.03
C GLY A 41 10.06 16.73 -10.96
N SER A 42 10.60 16.03 -11.96
CA SER A 42 9.88 15.14 -12.88
C SER A 42 9.74 13.69 -12.38
N THR A 43 10.13 13.40 -11.12
CA THR A 43 10.04 12.05 -10.55
C THR A 43 8.83 11.95 -9.64
N VAL A 44 7.94 11.00 -9.92
CA VAL A 44 6.81 10.66 -9.07
C VAL A 44 7.11 9.38 -8.30
N THR A 45 6.93 9.43 -6.98
CA THR A 45 7.00 8.26 -6.11
C THR A 45 5.61 7.99 -5.53
N THR A 46 5.10 6.78 -5.76
CA THR A 46 3.86 6.29 -5.17
C THR A 46 4.18 5.19 -4.16
N THR A 47 3.77 5.37 -2.91
CA THR A 47 3.90 4.37 -1.85
C THR A 47 2.56 3.70 -1.62
N ILE A 48 2.53 2.38 -1.74
CA ILE A 48 1.37 1.54 -1.40
C ILE A 48 1.71 0.82 -0.10
N THR A 49 0.85 0.90 0.91
CA THR A 49 0.97 0.12 2.14
C THR A 49 -0.16 -0.88 2.22
N ASN A 50 0.22 -2.15 2.33
CA ASN A 50 -0.64 -3.31 2.46
C ASN A 50 -0.64 -3.81 3.92
N GLY A 51 -1.78 -3.64 4.59
CA GLY A 51 -2.07 -4.09 5.95
C GLY A 51 -2.88 -5.39 6.05
N THR A 52 -3.20 -6.04 4.92
CA THR A 52 -4.08 -7.23 4.86
C THR A 52 -3.47 -8.47 5.52
N GLY A 53 -2.14 -8.50 5.67
CA GLY A 53 -1.39 -9.66 6.17
C GLY A 53 -1.06 -10.71 5.10
N GLU A 54 -1.59 -10.57 3.88
CA GLU A 54 -1.31 -11.42 2.73
C GLU A 54 -0.80 -10.58 1.54
N ASP A 55 -0.34 -11.22 0.47
CA ASP A 55 0.07 -10.52 -0.74
C ASP A 55 -1.15 -10.03 -1.52
N ILE A 56 -1.11 -8.80 -2.03
CA ILE A 56 -2.15 -8.24 -2.92
C ILE A 56 -1.56 -7.88 -4.29
N VAL A 57 -2.41 -7.71 -5.29
CA VAL A 57 -2.02 -7.20 -6.61
C VAL A 57 -2.64 -5.83 -6.82
N CYS A 58 -1.81 -4.83 -7.09
CA CYS A 58 -2.21 -3.46 -7.28
C CYS A 58 -1.90 -2.95 -8.69
N GLY A 59 -2.68 -1.96 -9.13
CA GLY A 59 -2.43 -1.11 -10.27
C GLY A 59 -2.45 0.35 -9.85
N VAL A 60 -1.58 1.16 -10.43
CA VAL A 60 -1.52 2.63 -10.25
C VAL A 60 -1.48 3.29 -11.62
N VAL A 61 -2.23 4.38 -11.78
CA VAL A 61 -2.24 5.20 -13.00
C VAL A 61 -2.33 6.68 -12.65
N GLY A 62 -1.49 7.50 -13.26
CA GLY A 62 -1.61 8.95 -13.25
C GLY A 62 -2.18 9.46 -14.57
N MET A 63 -3.23 10.28 -14.49
CA MET A 63 -3.89 10.91 -15.64
C MET A 63 -3.96 12.42 -15.42
N ASP A 64 -3.98 13.20 -16.49
CA ASP A 64 -4.18 14.65 -16.38
C ASP A 64 -5.50 14.95 -15.66
N ALA A 65 -5.48 15.89 -14.70
CA ALA A 65 -6.65 16.19 -13.88
C ALA A 65 -7.84 16.78 -14.66
N ALA A 66 -7.59 17.24 -15.89
CA ALA A 66 -8.59 17.77 -16.80
C ALA A 66 -9.25 16.70 -17.69
N ASP A 67 -8.73 15.47 -17.71
CA ASP A 67 -9.21 14.43 -18.60
C ASP A 67 -10.55 13.83 -18.14
N ASP A 68 -11.40 13.52 -19.11
CA ASP A 68 -12.62 12.73 -18.88
C ASP A 68 -12.28 11.24 -18.92
N VAL A 69 -12.41 10.59 -17.77
CA VAL A 69 -12.00 9.20 -17.55
C VAL A 69 -13.05 8.22 -18.09
N THR A 70 -13.27 8.25 -19.41
CA THR A 70 -14.08 7.22 -20.09
C THR A 70 -13.25 5.98 -20.43
N ASN A 71 -11.95 6.17 -20.73
CA ASN A 71 -11.00 5.06 -20.95
C ASN A 71 -9.63 5.40 -20.31
N PRO A 72 -9.38 4.99 -19.06
CA PRO A 72 -8.17 5.37 -18.34
C PRO A 72 -6.88 4.91 -19.03
N GLU A 73 -6.92 3.78 -19.77
CA GLU A 73 -5.73 3.29 -20.49
C GLU A 73 -5.29 4.20 -21.64
N SER A 74 -6.21 4.98 -22.22
CA SER A 74 -5.90 5.85 -23.36
C SER A 74 -5.32 7.21 -22.96
N VAL A 75 -5.45 7.57 -21.68
CA VAL A 75 -5.08 8.89 -21.14
C VAL A 75 -4.04 8.79 -20.01
N ALA A 76 -3.53 7.59 -19.74
CA ALA A 76 -2.49 7.37 -18.75
C ALA A 76 -1.18 8.07 -19.15
N VAL A 77 -0.70 8.96 -18.29
CA VAL A 77 0.61 9.62 -18.42
C VAL A 77 1.72 8.73 -17.85
N PHE A 78 1.46 8.11 -16.70
CA PHE A 78 2.32 7.08 -16.11
C PHE A 78 1.46 5.98 -15.49
N ARG A 79 1.97 4.74 -15.48
CA ARG A 79 1.23 3.61 -14.92
C ARG A 79 2.11 2.43 -14.56
N GLU A 80 1.63 1.65 -13.60
CA GLU A 80 2.10 0.31 -13.26
C GLU A 80 0.86 -0.57 -13.00
N PRO A 81 0.45 -1.43 -13.96
CA PRO A 81 -0.87 -2.06 -13.91
C PRO A 81 -0.97 -3.33 -13.05
N ASN A 82 0.14 -4.04 -12.79
CA ASN A 82 0.09 -5.33 -12.09
C ASN A 82 1.33 -5.53 -11.22
N VAL A 83 1.31 -4.91 -10.04
CA VAL A 83 2.36 -5.03 -9.06
C VAL A 83 1.92 -5.82 -7.84
N THR A 84 2.65 -6.89 -7.52
CA THR A 84 2.45 -7.63 -6.27
C THR A 84 2.98 -6.80 -5.10
N VAL A 85 2.14 -6.52 -4.10
CA VAL A 85 2.53 -5.81 -2.88
C VAL A 85 2.44 -6.78 -1.72
N ASN A 86 3.59 -7.21 -1.20
CA ASN A 86 3.66 -8.00 0.02
C ASN A 86 3.18 -7.18 1.23
N PRO A 87 2.83 -7.80 2.37
CA PRO A 87 2.53 -7.07 3.60
C PRO A 87 3.62 -6.05 3.95
N GLY A 88 3.20 -4.83 4.31
CA GLY A 88 4.07 -3.67 4.49
C GLY A 88 3.99 -2.68 3.33
N SER A 89 5.04 -1.90 3.12
CA SER A 89 5.05 -0.83 2.12
C SER A 89 5.88 -1.18 0.89
N ARG A 90 5.38 -0.80 -0.29
CA ARG A 90 6.09 -0.87 -1.57
C ARG A 90 6.07 0.48 -2.25
N GLU A 91 7.24 0.89 -2.75
CA GLU A 91 7.38 2.11 -3.55
C GLU A 91 7.40 1.78 -5.04
N LEU A 92 6.75 2.64 -5.82
CA LEU A 92 6.79 2.70 -7.27
C LEU A 92 7.36 4.06 -7.67
N THR A 93 8.31 4.07 -8.59
CA THR A 93 8.94 5.30 -9.07
C THR A 93 8.71 5.44 -10.56
N PHE A 94 8.21 6.61 -10.97
CA PHE A 94 8.00 7.00 -12.35
C PHE A 94 8.92 8.19 -12.64
N SER A 95 9.88 8.01 -13.55
CA SER A 95 10.78 9.09 -13.98
C SER A 95 10.23 9.81 -15.20
N ASP A 96 10.77 11.01 -15.45
CA ASP A 96 10.49 11.79 -16.66
C ASP A 96 8.99 12.09 -16.87
N VAL A 97 8.26 12.23 -15.76
CA VAL A 97 6.85 12.66 -15.79
C VAL A 97 6.82 14.13 -16.21
N PRO A 98 6.04 14.49 -17.25
CA PRO A 98 5.93 15.88 -17.68
C PRO A 98 5.36 16.80 -16.60
N ASP A 99 5.58 18.10 -16.75
CA ASP A 99 4.92 19.11 -15.92
C ASP A 99 3.41 19.06 -16.13
N GLY A 100 2.66 19.07 -15.02
CA GLY A 100 1.21 19.00 -15.07
C GLY A 100 0.57 18.76 -13.71
N ASP A 101 -0.74 18.88 -13.71
CA ASP A 101 -1.60 18.51 -12.58
C ASP A 101 -2.29 17.18 -12.90
N TYR A 102 -2.08 16.19 -12.05
CA TYR A 102 -2.53 14.83 -12.24
C TYR A 102 -3.48 14.37 -11.13
N LEU A 103 -4.32 13.41 -11.47
CA LEU A 103 -5.03 12.56 -10.52
C LEU A 103 -4.42 11.16 -10.57
N VAL A 104 -3.84 10.73 -9.45
CA VAL A 104 -3.32 9.37 -9.31
C VAL A 104 -4.43 8.48 -8.80
N HIS A 105 -4.85 7.57 -9.67
CA HIS A 105 -5.79 6.52 -9.35
C HIS A 105 -5.07 5.21 -9.06
N TRP A 106 -5.72 4.36 -8.29
CA TRP A 106 -5.20 3.07 -7.90
C TRP A 106 -6.32 2.07 -7.68
N ILE A 107 -5.97 0.79 -7.84
CA ILE A 107 -6.80 -0.35 -7.50
C ILE A 107 -5.91 -1.44 -6.93
N CYS A 108 -6.38 -2.13 -5.91
CA CYS A 108 -5.74 -3.32 -5.37
C CYS A 108 -6.78 -4.41 -5.20
N ARG A 109 -6.36 -5.66 -5.36
CA ARG A 109 -7.20 -6.83 -5.18
C ARG A 109 -6.39 -8.00 -4.65
N ASP A 110 -7.09 -8.98 -4.14
CA ASP A 110 -6.46 -10.25 -3.83
C ASP A 110 -5.97 -10.97 -5.11
N PRO A 111 -4.86 -11.71 -5.03
CA PRO A 111 -4.25 -12.38 -6.16
C PRO A 111 -5.18 -13.43 -6.77
N ASP A 112 -5.94 -14.12 -5.93
CA ASP A 112 -6.88 -15.19 -6.31
C ASP A 112 -8.16 -14.69 -6.98
N GLY A 113 -8.39 -13.36 -6.99
CA GLY A 113 -9.51 -12.74 -7.68
C GLY A 113 -10.26 -11.72 -6.83
N PRO A 114 -11.26 -11.03 -7.41
CA PRO A 114 -12.00 -9.95 -6.74
C PRO A 114 -12.90 -10.45 -5.60
N GLU A 115 -13.10 -11.77 -5.45
CA GLU A 115 -13.93 -12.34 -4.38
C GLU A 115 -13.31 -12.19 -2.99
N GLY A 116 -11.98 -12.01 -2.90
CA GLY A 116 -11.29 -11.82 -1.62
C GLY A 116 -11.25 -10.37 -1.13
N GLY A 117 -11.42 -9.41 -2.04
CA GLY A 117 -11.46 -7.98 -1.71
C GLY A 117 -10.93 -7.13 -2.85
N VAL A 118 -11.53 -5.95 -3.02
CA VAL A 118 -11.08 -4.93 -3.97
C VAL A 118 -11.07 -3.58 -3.27
N TRP A 119 -9.94 -2.90 -3.32
CA TRP A 119 -9.73 -1.53 -2.81
C TRP A 119 -9.37 -0.63 -3.98
N GLY A 120 -9.73 0.64 -3.93
CA GLY A 120 -9.31 1.55 -4.98
C GLY A 120 -9.98 2.91 -4.95
N SER A 121 -9.56 3.74 -5.89
CA SER A 121 -10.05 5.11 -6.07
C SER A 121 -11.16 5.20 -7.13
N SER A 122 -12.26 5.86 -6.78
CA SER A 122 -13.34 6.18 -7.72
C SER A 122 -12.93 7.33 -8.68
N PRO A 123 -13.50 7.46 -9.90
CA PRO A 123 -14.58 6.66 -10.49
C PRO A 123 -14.13 5.68 -11.57
N LEU A 124 -12.91 5.13 -11.50
CA LEU A 124 -12.45 4.22 -12.55
C LEU A 124 -13.42 3.04 -12.72
N PRO A 125 -13.76 2.61 -13.96
CA PRO A 125 -14.66 1.48 -14.18
C PRO A 125 -14.22 0.20 -13.47
N GLU A 126 -12.91 -0.03 -13.37
CA GLU A 126 -12.32 -1.18 -12.65
C GLU A 126 -12.55 -1.14 -11.14
N THR A 127 -12.76 0.04 -10.55
CA THR A 127 -13.07 0.22 -9.13
C THR A 127 -14.57 0.14 -8.80
N ALA A 128 -15.43 -0.13 -9.79
CA ALA A 128 -16.89 -0.22 -9.59
C ALA A 128 -17.31 -1.30 -8.58
N TYR A 129 -16.45 -2.28 -8.34
CA TYR A 129 -16.66 -3.37 -7.37
C TYR A 129 -15.80 -3.24 -6.12
N ALA A 130 -15.08 -2.13 -5.95
CA ALA A 130 -14.31 -1.87 -4.75
C ALA A 130 -15.23 -1.76 -3.52
N MET A 131 -14.70 -2.13 -2.35
CA MET A 131 -15.45 -2.10 -1.09
C MET A 131 -16.02 -0.69 -0.81
N PRO A 132 -17.18 -0.60 -0.13
CA PRO A 132 -17.79 0.69 0.22
C PRO A 132 -16.81 1.60 0.97
N GLY A 133 -16.71 2.87 0.54
CA GLY A 133 -15.73 3.82 1.10
C GLY A 133 -14.47 4.02 0.25
N THR A 134 -14.54 3.74 -1.05
CA THR A 134 -13.47 3.99 -2.04
C THR A 134 -12.72 5.30 -1.78
N ALA A 135 -11.40 5.25 -1.85
CA ALA A 135 -10.58 6.43 -1.73
C ALA A 135 -10.90 7.44 -2.85
N GLN A 136 -10.61 8.71 -2.62
CA GLN A 136 -10.52 9.67 -3.71
C GLN A 136 -9.18 9.47 -4.45
N PRO A 137 -9.09 9.81 -5.75
CA PRO A 137 -7.80 9.87 -6.41
C PRO A 137 -6.91 10.89 -5.72
N ILE A 138 -5.59 10.69 -5.80
CA ILE A 138 -4.61 11.53 -5.13
C ILE A 138 -4.22 12.66 -6.09
N PRO A 139 -4.52 13.94 -5.77
CA PRO A 139 -4.04 15.05 -6.56
C PRO A 139 -2.53 15.16 -6.47
N LEU A 140 -1.88 15.38 -7.61
CA LEU A 140 -0.42 15.45 -7.70
C LEU A 140 -0.01 16.50 -8.73
N SER A 141 0.79 17.48 -8.33
CA SER A 141 1.40 18.44 -9.26
C SER A 141 2.87 18.08 -9.48
N VAL A 142 3.28 18.00 -10.75
CA VAL A 142 4.66 17.76 -11.17
C VAL A 142 5.23 19.04 -11.77
N ASN A 143 6.45 19.39 -11.37
CA ASN A 143 7.15 20.55 -11.89
C ASN A 143 8.65 20.24 -11.97
N ALA A 144 9.14 20.02 -13.19
CA ALA A 144 10.54 19.89 -13.52
C ALA A 144 11.18 21.27 -13.42
N ALA A 145 11.83 21.52 -12.29
CA ALA A 145 12.57 22.75 -12.01
C ALA A 145 13.65 23.06 -13.06
#